data_AF-A0A849PEG7-F1
#
_entry.id   AF-A0A849PEG7-F1
#
_cell.length_a   1.000
_cell.length_b   1.000
_cell.length_c   1.000
_cell.angle_alpha   90.00
_cell.angle_beta   90.00
_cell.angle_gamma   90.00
#
_symmetry.space_group_name_H-M   'P 1'
#
loop_
_entity.id
_entity.type
_entity.pdbx_description
1 polymer ?
#
loop_
_entity_poly.entity_id
_entity_poly.type
_entity_poly.pdbx_seq_one_letter_code
_entity_poly.pdbx_strand_id
1 'polypeptide(L)'
;YPGQESELEIPDVYDQYRSAAEYLGRVPKNIRIIIAPGNHDAVRLAEPQPALPEKIRSMFSDDVIFTGNPALVEIRGVRILIYHGRSMDDLIATIPKMSYQRPELVMIEMLKRRHLAPMYGGRVSIAPENSDHFVIDRVPHILHCGHVHTIGIDHYKGVTVVNSGTWQSQTDFQKRMNLDPVPAHATIVDLATLGTKMVKFA
;
A
#
# COMPACT_ATOMS: atom_id res chain seq x y z
N TYR A 1 -15.22 -0.34 -11.37
CA TYR A 1 -16.13 0.78 -11.77
C TYR A 1 -16.84 0.38 -13.06
N PRO A 2 -17.97 1.00 -13.46
CA PRO A 2 -18.66 0.67 -14.70
C PRO A 2 -17.71 0.77 -15.90
N GLY A 3 -17.66 -0.28 -16.74
CA GLY A 3 -16.76 -0.35 -17.89
C GLY A 3 -15.37 -0.95 -17.61
N GLN A 4 -15.05 -1.30 -16.36
CA GLN A 4 -13.74 -1.89 -16.03
C GLN A 4 -13.48 -3.21 -16.78
N GLU A 5 -14.52 -4.01 -17.04
CA GLU A 5 -14.42 -5.28 -17.80
C GLU A 5 -13.72 -5.09 -19.16
N SER A 6 -13.96 -3.96 -19.84
CA SER A 6 -13.33 -3.65 -21.13
C SER A 6 -11.89 -3.13 -21.03
N GLU A 7 -11.43 -2.83 -19.82
CA GLU A 7 -10.07 -2.35 -19.54
C GLU A 7 -9.17 -3.48 -19.00
N LEU A 8 -9.72 -4.65 -18.67
CA LEU A 8 -8.97 -5.79 -18.17
C LEU A 8 -8.27 -6.54 -19.31
N GLU A 9 -6.94 -6.59 -19.27
CA GLU A 9 -6.15 -7.47 -20.14
C GLU A 9 -6.33 -8.95 -19.75
N ILE A 10 -6.49 -9.22 -18.45
CA ILE A 10 -6.78 -10.54 -17.89
C ILE A 10 -8.14 -10.48 -17.18
N PRO A 11 -9.23 -10.99 -17.77
CA PRO A 11 -10.58 -10.87 -17.19
C PRO A 11 -10.80 -11.70 -15.92
N ASP A 12 -10.17 -12.88 -15.82
CA ASP A 12 -10.35 -13.76 -14.66
C ASP A 12 -9.43 -13.36 -13.51
N VAL A 13 -10.01 -13.17 -12.32
CA VAL A 13 -9.27 -12.74 -11.11
C VAL A 13 -8.22 -13.75 -10.66
N TYR A 14 -8.45 -15.06 -10.84
CA TYR A 14 -7.47 -16.07 -10.47
C TYR A 14 -6.31 -16.12 -11.48
N ASP A 15 -6.58 -15.87 -12.76
CA ASP A 15 -5.53 -15.69 -13.77
C ASP A 15 -4.69 -14.44 -13.51
N GLN A 16 -5.28 -13.35 -13.01
CA GLN A 16 -4.52 -12.17 -12.57
C GLN A 16 -3.51 -12.53 -11.47
N TYR A 17 -3.95 -13.29 -10.45
CA TYR A 17 -3.04 -13.76 -9.40
C TYR A 17 -2.01 -14.77 -9.88
N ARG A 18 -2.36 -15.68 -10.80
CA ARG A 18 -1.40 -16.60 -11.42
C ARG A 18 -0.31 -15.84 -12.19
N SER A 19 -0.68 -14.82 -12.94
CA SER A 19 0.26 -13.95 -13.65
C SER A 19 1.18 -13.20 -12.68
N ALA A 20 0.63 -12.61 -11.60
CA ALA A 20 1.42 -11.97 -10.56
C ALA A 20 2.40 -12.95 -9.88
N ALA A 21 1.94 -14.17 -9.59
CA ALA A 21 2.77 -15.22 -9.01
C ALA A 21 3.90 -15.65 -9.97
N GLU A 22 3.65 -15.71 -11.27
CA GLU A 22 4.68 -16.00 -12.27
C GLU A 22 5.78 -14.92 -12.28
N TYR A 23 5.39 -13.64 -12.32
CA TYR A 23 6.36 -12.53 -12.30
C TYR A 23 7.17 -12.49 -11.01
N LEU A 24 6.50 -12.62 -9.85
CA LEU A 24 7.17 -12.63 -8.56
C LEU A 24 8.01 -13.88 -8.33
N GLY A 25 7.65 -15.00 -8.97
CA GLY A 25 8.44 -16.23 -8.98
C GLY A 25 9.81 -16.10 -9.65
N ARG A 26 10.02 -15.06 -10.48
CA ARG A 26 11.32 -14.74 -11.12
C ARG A 26 12.28 -13.99 -10.20
N VAL A 27 11.83 -13.52 -9.03
CA VAL A 27 12.70 -12.89 -8.03
C VAL A 27 13.67 -13.94 -7.45
N PRO A 28 14.97 -13.61 -7.27
CA PRO A 28 15.94 -14.53 -6.66
C PRO A 28 15.49 -15.06 -5.29
N LYS A 29 15.61 -16.38 -5.08
CA LYS A 29 15.11 -17.08 -3.87
C LYS A 29 15.74 -16.66 -2.54
N ASN A 30 16.86 -15.94 -2.58
CA ASN A 30 17.48 -15.35 -1.40
C ASN A 30 16.82 -14.03 -0.95
N ILE A 31 15.85 -13.52 -1.71
CA ILE A 31 15.04 -12.34 -1.38
C ILE A 31 13.67 -12.83 -0.92
N ARG A 32 13.25 -12.42 0.27
CA ARG A 32 11.89 -12.70 0.78
C ARG A 32 10.94 -11.62 0.29
N ILE A 33 9.76 -12.04 -0.16
CA ILE A 33 8.69 -11.13 -0.61
C ILE A 33 7.60 -11.11 0.45
N ILE A 34 7.12 -9.92 0.81
CA ILE A 34 5.97 -9.73 1.69
C ILE A 34 4.86 -9.07 0.87
N ILE A 35 3.66 -9.68 0.88
CA ILE A 35 2.49 -9.16 0.17
C ILE A 35 1.40 -8.82 1.18
N ALA A 36 0.99 -7.56 1.19
CA ALA A 36 -0.21 -7.08 1.87
C ALA A 36 -1.27 -6.73 0.81
N PRO A 37 -2.56 -7.03 1.04
CA PRO A 37 -3.62 -6.71 0.10
C PRO A 37 -3.96 -5.21 0.12
N GLY A 38 -4.66 -4.76 -0.92
CA GLY A 38 -5.29 -3.46 -1.00
C GLY A 38 -6.77 -3.54 -1.38
N ASN A 39 -7.35 -2.39 -1.73
CA ASN A 39 -8.79 -2.26 -2.01
C ASN A 39 -9.24 -2.91 -3.34
N HIS A 40 -8.30 -3.36 -4.18
CA HIS A 40 -8.58 -4.06 -5.45
C HIS A 40 -8.38 -5.57 -5.34
N ASP A 41 -7.83 -6.06 -4.22
CA ASP A 41 -7.56 -7.48 -4.04
C ASP A 41 -8.82 -8.26 -3.65
N ALA A 42 -8.78 -9.58 -3.88
CA ALA A 42 -9.86 -10.53 -3.57
C ALA A 42 -9.97 -10.84 -2.06
N VAL A 43 -10.14 -9.79 -1.27
CA VAL A 43 -10.41 -9.76 0.16
C VAL A 43 -11.66 -8.91 0.41
N ARG A 44 -12.14 -8.85 1.66
CA ARG A 44 -13.22 -7.91 1.99
C ARG A 44 -12.82 -6.47 1.62
N LEU A 45 -13.79 -5.69 1.15
CA LEU A 45 -13.57 -4.28 0.79
C LEU A 45 -13.34 -3.39 2.03
N ALA A 46 -13.94 -3.77 3.16
CA ALA A 46 -13.78 -3.05 4.41
C ALA A 46 -12.43 -3.36 5.06
N GLU A 47 -11.75 -2.32 5.54
CA GLU A 47 -10.50 -2.44 6.28
C GLU A 47 -10.79 -2.64 7.79
N PRO A 48 -9.92 -3.33 8.56
CA PRO A 48 -8.68 -3.96 8.13
C PRO A 48 -8.95 -5.16 7.22
N GLN A 49 -8.06 -5.47 6.28
CA GLN A 49 -8.22 -6.62 5.40
C GLN A 49 -7.36 -7.79 5.89
N PRO A 50 -7.88 -9.03 5.90
CA PRO A 50 -7.07 -10.21 6.20
C PRO A 50 -6.08 -10.45 5.06
N ALA A 51 -5.10 -11.33 5.28
CA ALA A 51 -4.27 -11.84 4.20
C ALA A 51 -5.13 -12.48 3.08
N LEU A 52 -4.57 -12.52 1.86
CA LEU A 52 -5.21 -13.21 0.74
C LEU A 52 -5.61 -14.64 1.11
N PRO A 53 -6.76 -15.15 0.61
CA PRO A 53 -7.25 -16.48 0.95
C PRO A 53 -6.30 -17.58 0.46
N GLU A 54 -6.34 -18.74 1.10
CA GLU A 54 -5.43 -19.87 0.81
C GLU A 54 -5.38 -20.25 -0.67
N LYS A 55 -6.54 -20.28 -1.34
CA LYS A 55 -6.64 -20.60 -2.77
C LYS A 55 -5.80 -19.69 -3.66
N ILE A 56 -5.58 -18.43 -3.25
CA ILE A 56 -4.71 -17.48 -3.95
C ILE A 56 -3.27 -17.63 -3.47
N ARG A 57 -3.04 -17.74 -2.16
CA ARG A 57 -1.69 -17.88 -1.61
C ARG A 57 -0.95 -19.10 -2.15
N SER A 58 -1.65 -20.22 -2.35
CA SER A 58 -1.09 -21.46 -2.90
C SER A 58 -0.63 -21.34 -4.36
N MET A 59 -0.90 -20.22 -5.05
CA MET A 59 -0.38 -19.95 -6.39
C MET A 59 1.05 -19.38 -6.38
N PHE A 60 1.47 -18.82 -5.25
CA PHE A 60 2.78 -18.20 -5.08
C PHE A 60 3.78 -19.20 -4.49
N SER A 61 5.07 -18.91 -4.63
CA SER A 61 6.13 -19.75 -4.06
C SER A 61 6.23 -19.59 -2.54
N ASP A 62 6.74 -20.63 -1.86
CA ASP A 62 6.84 -20.70 -0.39
C ASP A 62 7.72 -19.60 0.25
N ASP A 63 8.54 -18.92 -0.55
CA ASP A 63 9.34 -17.77 -0.12
C ASP A 63 8.53 -16.47 0.06
N VAL A 64 7.27 -16.45 -0.39
CA VAL A 64 6.33 -15.33 -0.23
C VAL A 64 5.60 -15.40 1.11
N ILE A 65 5.56 -14.29 1.83
CA ILE A 65 4.84 -14.13 3.10
C ILE A 65 3.63 -13.22 2.85
N PHE A 66 2.45 -13.65 3.26
CA PHE A 66 1.23 -12.85 3.15
C PHE A 66 0.86 -12.24 4.51
N THR A 67 0.51 -10.96 4.50
CA THR A 67 0.03 -10.23 5.69
C THR A 67 -1.34 -9.65 5.44
N GLY A 68 -2.01 -9.19 6.49
CA GLY A 68 -3.18 -8.33 6.34
C GLY A 68 -2.80 -6.89 5.94
N ASN A 69 -3.82 -6.03 5.92
CA ASN A 69 -3.70 -4.59 5.72
C ASN A 69 -4.53 -3.86 6.81
N PRO A 70 -3.92 -3.07 7.71
CA PRO A 70 -2.47 -2.84 7.86
C PRO A 70 -1.72 -4.04 8.49
N ALA A 71 -0.39 -4.00 8.44
CA ALA A 71 0.49 -4.97 9.10
C ALA A 71 1.77 -4.33 9.63
N LEU A 72 2.19 -4.69 10.84
CA LEU A 72 3.48 -4.30 11.41
C LEU A 72 4.46 -5.48 11.31
N VAL A 73 5.47 -5.35 10.46
CA VAL A 73 6.52 -6.35 10.25
C VAL A 73 7.81 -5.87 10.94
N GLU A 74 8.60 -6.80 11.47
CA GLU A 74 9.92 -6.47 12.00
C GLU A 74 11.01 -7.29 11.29
N ILE A 75 12.00 -6.58 10.76
CA ILE A 75 13.15 -7.19 10.08
C ILE A 75 14.42 -6.74 10.80
N ARG A 76 15.09 -7.67 11.49
CA ARG A 76 16.33 -7.40 12.23
C ARG A 76 16.24 -6.17 13.17
N GLY A 77 15.14 -6.06 13.91
CA GLY A 77 14.87 -4.93 14.82
C GLY A 77 14.23 -3.71 14.17
N VAL A 78 14.12 -3.67 12.83
CA VAL A 78 13.48 -2.57 12.11
C VAL A 78 12.00 -2.85 11.89
N ARG A 79 11.16 -2.18 12.69
CA ARG A 79 9.70 -2.13 12.53
C ARG A 79 9.26 -1.35 11.28
N ILE A 80 8.49 -2.01 10.43
CA ILE A 80 7.92 -1.50 9.19
C ILE A 80 6.39 -1.63 9.29
N LEU A 81 5.68 -0.51 9.35
CA LEU A 81 4.23 -0.46 9.29
C LEU A 81 3.81 -0.34 7.83
N ILE A 82 3.18 -1.40 7.32
CA ILE A 82 2.66 -1.50 5.96
C ILE A 82 1.16 -1.23 6.03
N TYR A 83 0.69 -0.30 5.20
CA TYR A 83 -0.73 0.03 5.07
C TYR A 83 -1.00 0.37 3.62
N HIS A 84 -2.10 -0.13 3.03
CA HIS A 84 -2.39 0.16 1.62
C HIS A 84 -2.58 1.67 1.37
N GLY A 85 -3.25 2.37 2.30
CA GLY A 85 -3.36 3.82 2.25
C GLY A 85 -4.73 4.37 1.86
N ARG A 86 -5.80 3.58 1.89
CA ARG A 86 -7.14 4.00 1.45
C ARG A 86 -7.65 5.26 2.17
N SER A 87 -7.30 5.43 3.44
CA SER A 87 -7.62 6.61 4.24
C SER A 87 -6.97 7.91 3.79
N MET A 88 -6.00 7.88 2.87
CA MET A 88 -5.46 9.10 2.28
C MET A 88 -6.55 9.88 1.56
N ASP A 89 -7.51 9.23 0.91
CA ASP A 89 -8.61 9.91 0.22
C ASP A 89 -9.43 10.78 1.21
N ASP A 90 -9.64 10.28 2.42
CA ASP A 90 -10.40 10.94 3.48
C ASP A 90 -9.60 12.07 4.13
N LEU A 91 -8.32 11.83 4.42
CA LEU A 91 -7.42 12.83 4.98
C LEU A 91 -7.17 13.99 4.01
N ILE A 92 -7.01 13.71 2.72
CA ILE A 92 -6.84 14.73 1.68
C ILE A 92 -8.09 15.61 1.56
N ALA A 93 -9.28 15.01 1.65
CA ALA A 93 -10.53 15.76 1.57
C ALA A 93 -10.80 16.64 2.80
N THR A 94 -10.23 16.30 3.95
CA THR A 94 -10.59 16.90 5.23
C THR A 94 -9.53 17.85 5.76
N ILE A 95 -8.25 17.55 5.55
CA ILE A 95 -7.13 18.34 6.08
C ILE A 95 -6.71 19.37 5.03
N PRO A 96 -6.77 20.68 5.32
CA PRO A 96 -6.33 21.72 4.38
C PRO A 96 -4.89 21.50 3.93
N LYS A 97 -4.61 21.82 2.66
CA LYS A 97 -3.27 21.75 2.04
C LYS A 97 -2.70 20.33 1.86
N MET A 98 -3.49 19.29 2.09
CA MET A 98 -3.14 17.93 1.68
C MET A 98 -3.49 17.71 0.21
N SER A 99 -2.70 16.88 -0.49
CA SER A 99 -2.94 16.56 -1.89
C SER A 99 -2.42 15.17 -2.25
N TYR A 100 -2.93 14.61 -3.34
CA TYR A 100 -2.44 13.37 -3.91
C TYR A 100 -0.99 13.48 -4.40
N GLN A 101 -0.52 14.68 -4.76
CA GLN A 101 0.84 14.93 -5.25
C GLN A 101 1.89 14.94 -4.13
N ARG A 102 1.47 15.08 -2.86
CA ARG A 102 2.35 15.12 -1.70
C ARG A 102 1.91 14.11 -0.63
N PRO A 103 1.89 12.81 -0.95
CA PRO A 103 1.36 11.78 -0.06
C PRO A 103 2.14 11.66 1.25
N GLU A 104 3.43 12.02 1.25
CA GLU A 104 4.27 12.01 2.45
C GLU A 104 3.68 12.89 3.56
N LEU A 105 3.10 14.04 3.21
CA LEU A 105 2.47 14.94 4.18
C LEU A 105 1.22 14.32 4.79
N VAL A 106 0.43 13.59 4.00
CA VAL A 106 -0.79 12.90 4.45
C VAL A 106 -0.43 11.77 5.41
N MET A 107 0.61 11.01 5.08
CA MET A 107 1.12 9.95 5.94
C MET A 107 1.69 10.50 7.25
N ILE A 108 2.34 11.68 7.24
CA ILE A 108 2.77 12.38 8.46
C ILE A 108 1.56 12.74 9.35
N GLU A 109 0.42 13.11 8.76
CA GLU A 109 -0.80 13.37 9.54
C GLU A 109 -1.35 12.10 10.22
N MET A 110 -1.16 10.91 9.63
CA MET A 110 -1.45 9.63 10.28
C MET A 110 -0.54 9.41 11.50
N LEU A 111 0.77 9.65 11.34
CA LEU A 111 1.75 9.52 12.43
C LEU A 111 1.45 10.50 13.58
N LYS A 112 1.13 11.77 13.27
CA LYS A 112 0.75 12.78 14.27
C LYS A 112 -0.46 12.38 15.09
N ARG A 113 -1.48 11.78 14.44
CA ARG A 113 -2.70 11.29 15.08
C ARG A 113 -2.54 9.91 15.71
N ARG A 114 -1.43 9.22 15.45
CA ARG A 114 -1.18 7.84 15.85
C ARG A 114 -2.30 6.90 15.39
N HIS A 115 -2.84 7.16 14.20
CA HIS A 115 -3.95 6.41 13.65
C HIS A 115 -3.95 6.46 12.11
N LEU A 116 -4.04 5.31 11.46
CA LEU A 116 -3.98 5.19 10.00
C LEU A 116 -5.27 5.67 9.32
N ALA A 117 -6.45 5.35 9.86
CA ALA A 117 -7.75 5.72 9.28
C ALA A 117 -8.73 6.33 10.31
N PRO A 118 -8.44 7.53 10.87
CA PRO A 118 -9.17 8.07 12.03
C PRO A 118 -10.59 8.57 11.73
N MET A 119 -11.01 8.58 10.46
CA MET A 119 -12.32 9.07 10.05
C MET A 119 -13.30 7.92 9.87
N TYR A 120 -14.50 8.07 10.43
CA TYR A 120 -15.62 7.15 10.22
C TYR A 120 -16.66 7.75 9.26
N GLY A 121 -17.28 6.91 8.42
CA GLY A 121 -18.30 7.33 7.45
C GLY A 121 -17.75 8.02 6.20
N GLY A 122 -16.43 7.98 5.99
CA GLY A 122 -15.76 8.49 4.80
C GLY A 122 -15.75 7.49 3.65
N ARG A 123 -14.73 7.60 2.79
CA ARG A 123 -14.48 6.70 1.66
C ARG A 123 -13.87 5.37 2.09
N VAL A 124 -13.17 5.33 3.22
CA VAL A 124 -12.75 4.08 3.84
C VAL A 124 -13.96 3.41 4.47
N SER A 125 -14.23 2.17 4.07
CA SER A 125 -15.18 1.31 4.78
C SER A 125 -14.43 0.63 5.93
N ILE A 126 -14.86 0.87 7.18
CA ILE A 126 -14.26 0.27 8.38
C ILE A 126 -15.13 -0.90 8.84
N ALA A 127 -14.55 -2.09 8.91
CA ALA A 127 -15.22 -3.27 9.41
C ALA A 127 -15.46 -3.15 10.94
N PRO A 128 -16.63 -3.59 11.45
CA PRO A 128 -16.93 -3.56 12.87
C PRO A 128 -16.18 -4.70 13.61
N GLU A 129 -14.88 -4.53 13.78
CA GLU A 129 -14.02 -5.46 14.53
C GLU A 129 -14.07 -5.17 16.04
N ASN A 130 -13.72 -6.17 16.85
CA ASN A 130 -13.63 -6.02 18.31
C ASN A 130 -12.43 -5.19 18.77
N SER A 131 -11.52 -4.85 17.86
CA SER A 131 -10.30 -4.11 18.14
C SER A 131 -9.98 -3.18 16.98
N ASP A 132 -9.43 -2.01 17.30
CA ASP A 132 -9.01 -1.04 16.30
C ASP A 132 -7.58 -1.34 15.84
N HIS A 133 -7.47 -1.87 14.62
CA HIS A 133 -6.20 -2.26 14.01
C HIS A 133 -5.44 -1.10 13.37
N PHE A 134 -6.02 0.11 13.34
CA PHE A 134 -5.42 1.29 12.71
C PHE A 134 -4.65 2.17 13.71
N VAL A 135 -4.82 1.93 15.01
CA VAL A 135 -4.05 2.61 16.05
C VAL A 135 -2.58 2.24 15.91
N ILE A 136 -1.74 3.27 15.77
CA ILE A 136 -0.28 3.13 15.72
C ILE A 136 0.23 3.05 17.15
N ASP A 137 0.08 1.91 17.81
CA ASP A 137 0.50 1.71 19.21
C ASP A 137 2.03 1.71 19.36
N ARG A 138 2.73 0.94 18.52
CA ARG A 138 4.20 0.93 18.46
C ARG A 138 4.69 1.86 17.36
N VAL A 139 5.56 2.80 17.70
CA VAL A 139 6.17 3.72 16.72
C VAL A 139 7.02 2.91 15.73
N PRO A 140 6.68 2.92 14.42
CA PRO A 140 7.48 2.22 13.42
C PRO A 140 8.75 3.01 13.11
N HIS A 141 9.75 2.35 12.53
CA HIS A 141 10.87 3.06 11.90
C HIS A 141 10.53 3.46 10.47
N ILE A 142 9.67 2.67 9.79
CA ILE A 142 9.20 2.96 8.43
C ILE A 142 7.67 2.85 8.39
N LEU A 143 6.99 3.87 7.85
CA LEU A 143 5.59 3.78 7.42
C LEU A 143 5.57 3.72 5.89
N HIS A 144 5.06 2.62 5.35
CA HIS A 144 4.96 2.40 3.90
C HIS A 144 3.49 2.38 3.46
N CYS A 145 3.16 3.22 2.48
CA CYS A 145 1.85 3.28 1.83
C CYS A 145 1.91 3.12 0.30
N GLY A 146 0.73 2.93 -0.30
CA GLY A 146 0.51 2.96 -1.74
C GLY A 146 -0.77 3.71 -2.09
N HIS A 147 -1.67 3.05 -2.83
CA HIS A 147 -3.01 3.52 -3.21
C HIS A 147 -3.10 4.75 -4.14
N VAL A 148 -2.41 5.85 -3.83
CA VAL A 148 -2.57 7.14 -4.54
C VAL A 148 -1.71 7.27 -5.80
N HIS A 149 -0.84 6.29 -6.06
CA HIS A 149 -0.03 6.14 -7.27
C HIS A 149 1.02 7.24 -7.53
N THR A 150 1.20 8.18 -6.60
CA THR A 150 2.27 9.18 -6.60
C THR A 150 3.39 8.77 -5.66
N ILE A 151 4.52 9.45 -5.74
CA ILE A 151 5.69 9.17 -4.90
C ILE A 151 5.82 10.25 -3.83
N GLY A 152 6.13 9.83 -2.61
CA GLY A 152 6.51 10.74 -1.53
C GLY A 152 7.43 10.04 -0.55
N ILE A 153 8.56 10.66 -0.23
CA ILE A 153 9.49 10.18 0.78
C ILE A 153 9.83 11.34 1.70
N ASP A 154 9.69 11.14 3.01
CA ASP A 154 10.06 12.14 4.00
C ASP A 154 10.43 11.49 5.34
N HIS A 155 10.89 12.28 6.30
CA HIS A 155 11.23 11.86 7.64
C HIS A 155 10.47 12.69 8.68
N TYR A 156 9.79 12.02 9.60
CA TYR A 156 9.07 12.68 10.68
C TYR A 156 9.43 12.07 12.03
N LYS A 157 10.13 12.86 12.87
CA LYS A 157 10.54 12.47 14.22
C LYS A 157 11.22 11.09 14.29
N GLY A 158 12.11 10.81 13.33
CA GLY A 158 12.83 9.54 13.25
C GLY A 158 12.09 8.40 12.55
N VAL A 159 10.89 8.63 12.00
CA VAL A 159 10.16 7.68 11.15
C VAL A 159 10.37 8.05 9.69
N THR A 160 10.82 7.11 8.88
CA THR A 160 10.86 7.25 7.41
C THR A 160 9.48 6.94 6.83
N VAL A 161 8.96 7.86 6.04
CA VAL A 161 7.65 7.77 5.40
C VAL A 161 7.87 7.52 3.92
N VAL A 162 7.26 6.48 3.36
CA VAL A 162 7.42 6.09 1.96
C VAL A 162 6.07 5.79 1.30
N ASN A 163 5.72 6.53 0.26
CA ASN A 163 4.70 6.16 -0.70
C ASN A 163 5.36 5.79 -2.03
N SER A 164 5.20 4.53 -2.47
CA SER A 164 6.06 3.94 -3.51
C SER A 164 5.56 4.11 -4.96
N GLY A 165 4.61 5.01 -5.23
CA GLY A 165 4.10 5.21 -6.59
C GLY A 165 3.25 4.04 -7.08
N THR A 166 3.46 3.63 -8.34
CA THR A 166 2.68 2.54 -8.96
C THR A 166 3.46 1.84 -10.08
N TRP A 167 2.91 0.73 -10.58
CA TRP A 167 3.31 0.07 -11.82
C TRP A 167 2.24 0.18 -12.92
N GLN A 168 1.19 0.97 -12.68
CA GLN A 168 0.10 1.21 -13.63
C GLN A 168 0.26 2.58 -14.32
N SER A 169 0.15 2.61 -15.65
CA SER A 169 0.03 3.87 -16.39
C SER A 169 -1.29 4.58 -16.06
N GLN A 170 -1.38 5.86 -16.42
CA GLN A 170 -2.56 6.67 -16.13
C GLN A 170 -3.82 6.14 -16.82
N THR A 171 -4.80 5.74 -16.02
CA THR A 171 -6.13 5.29 -16.48
C THR A 171 -7.03 6.46 -16.86
N ASP A 172 -8.08 6.21 -17.65
CA ASP A 172 -9.06 7.24 -18.00
C ASP A 172 -9.91 7.69 -16.81
N PHE A 173 -10.05 6.84 -15.79
CA PHE A 173 -10.60 7.26 -14.50
C PHE A 173 -9.68 8.28 -13.80
N GLN A 174 -8.37 8.00 -13.72
CA GLN A 174 -7.39 8.92 -13.11
C GLN A 174 -7.30 10.25 -13.87
N LYS A 175 -7.33 10.23 -15.21
CA LYS A 175 -7.40 11.45 -16.04
C LYS A 175 -8.60 12.31 -15.69
N ARG A 176 -9.80 11.71 -15.60
CA ARG A 176 -11.04 12.42 -15.23
C ARG A 176 -10.99 13.01 -13.82
N MET A 177 -10.19 12.42 -12.94
CA MET A 177 -9.97 12.89 -11.57
C MET A 177 -8.76 13.83 -11.44
N ASN A 178 -8.12 14.23 -12.54
CA ASN A 178 -6.88 15.03 -12.57
C ASN A 178 -5.75 14.44 -11.69
N LEU A 179 -5.64 13.11 -11.67
CA LEU A 179 -4.58 12.39 -10.97
C LEU A 179 -3.45 12.05 -11.95
N ASP A 180 -2.22 12.45 -11.59
CA ASP A 180 -1.01 12.19 -12.37
C ASP A 180 -0.15 11.14 -11.64
N PRO A 181 -0.25 9.86 -12.00
CA PRO A 181 0.52 8.81 -11.35
C PRO A 181 1.99 8.86 -11.75
N VAL A 182 2.85 8.32 -10.89
CA VAL A 182 4.29 8.20 -11.15
C VAL A 182 4.63 6.71 -11.28
N PRO A 183 4.46 6.10 -12.48
CA PRO A 183 4.70 4.68 -12.68
C PRO A 183 6.19 4.32 -12.73
N ALA A 184 6.49 3.04 -12.57
CA ALA A 184 7.80 2.45 -12.86
C ALA A 184 8.96 3.00 -12.01
N HIS A 185 8.70 3.23 -10.72
CA HIS A 185 9.71 3.55 -9.73
C HIS A 185 9.71 2.51 -8.61
N ALA A 186 10.87 2.23 -8.05
CA ALA A 186 11.02 1.42 -6.86
C ALA A 186 11.82 2.18 -5.79
N THR A 187 11.34 2.15 -4.55
CA THR A 187 12.05 2.71 -3.40
C THR A 187 12.89 1.61 -2.74
N ILE A 188 14.17 1.87 -2.56
CA ILE A 188 15.11 1.04 -1.82
C ILE A 188 15.39 1.74 -0.49
N VAL A 189 15.27 1.00 0.61
CA VAL A 189 15.59 1.49 1.96
C VAL A 189 16.68 0.61 2.56
N ASP A 190 17.79 1.22 2.93
CA ASP A 190 18.82 0.56 3.73
C ASP A 190 18.33 0.45 5.18
N LEU A 191 18.15 -0.77 5.70
CA LEU A 191 17.56 -0.96 7.03
C LEU A 191 18.48 -0.53 8.18
N ALA A 192 19.79 -0.45 7.99
CA ALA A 192 20.73 -0.07 9.04
C ALA A 192 20.76 1.45 9.25
N THR A 193 20.64 2.21 8.17
CA THR A 193 20.75 3.68 8.15
C THR A 193 19.41 4.38 7.93
N LEU A 194 18.39 3.64 7.50
CA LEU A 194 17.13 4.15 6.95
C LEU A 194 17.31 5.07 5.73
N GLY A 195 18.50 5.04 5.11
CA GLY A 195 18.79 5.77 3.89
C GLY A 195 17.91 5.29 2.74
N THR A 196 17.28 6.23 2.05
CA THR A 196 16.34 5.95 0.96
C THR A 196 16.93 6.31 -0.40
N LYS A 197 16.69 5.46 -1.38
CA LYS A 197 17.05 5.69 -2.78
C LYS A 197 15.90 5.27 -3.68
N MET A 198 15.67 6.03 -4.73
CA MET A 198 14.70 5.68 -5.76
C MET A 198 15.40 5.17 -7.02
N VAL A 199 14.84 4.14 -7.63
CA VAL A 199 15.24 3.63 -8.93
C VAL A 199 14.09 3.83 -9.90
N LYS A 200 14.37 4.47 -11.04
CA LYS A 200 13.43 4.69 -12.12
C LYS A 200 13.68 3.66 -13.23
N PHE A 201 12.62 3.05 -13.74
CA PHE A 201 12.65 2.02 -14.79
C PHE A 201 12.06 2.51 -16.13
N ALA A 202 11.49 3.72 -16.15
CA ALA A 202 10.92 4.40 -17.32
C ALA A 202 11.76 5.60 -17.77
#